data_AF-A0A0X3AQH3-F1
#
_entry.id   AF-A0A0X3AQH3-F1
#
_cell.length_a   1.000
_cell.length_b   1.000
_cell.length_c   1.000
_cell.angle_alpha   90.00
_cell.angle_beta   90.00
_cell.angle_gamma   90.00
#
_symmetry.space_group_name_H-M   'P 1'
#
loop_
_entity.id
_entity.type
_entity.pdbx_description
1 polymer ?
#
loop_
_entity_poly.entity_id
_entity_poly.type
_entity_poly.pdbx_seq_one_letter_code
_entity_poly.pdbx_strand_id
1 'polypeptide(L)'
;MKPNGFFLEEKNIPPIKKSNKRRLTVKKPEGKVLLKSNNTLSIYPLTRRVYRVAIQFLVEKQSVGYEIKVRSKTLSTRSINTEYQKKYFFIEGKTPQRTVDQLAIACAEILYPIQIIVNYDTGGKQISNHKQIRQKFEQGLPELQRNYKGEIFSQYIQEIQQDLANPGQFIQQLIYNDLFFALHTHTLYRSYPQSREVKSKIKLRVPKVSYPLTFTGKLKIDETYNSMIGFYIHFQGTATSLSGQVYELFVEYNMDYIDYTVKDILAEVKTITEENKVTLCKMTCYQLREEEPAPQEKELQHAQYLQKQKEKEIEEEENYQKYLRKKRSWFDRLFNI
;
A
#
# COMPACT_ATOMS: atom_id res chain seq x y z
N MET A 1 20.05 -22.56 18.12
CA MET A 1 19.84 -22.21 16.70
C MET A 1 19.46 -20.74 16.62
N LYS A 2 20.34 -19.90 16.08
CA LYS A 2 20.10 -18.46 15.90
C LYS A 2 19.23 -18.24 14.66
N PRO A 3 18.29 -17.26 14.65
CA PRO A 3 17.55 -16.93 13.45
C PRO A 3 18.47 -16.18 12.49
N ASN A 4 18.67 -16.74 11.30
CA ASN A 4 19.35 -16.06 10.19
C ASN A 4 18.44 -14.92 9.71
N GLY A 5 18.58 -13.75 10.34
CA GLY A 5 18.06 -12.49 9.81
C GLY A 5 18.82 -12.13 8.54
N PHE A 6 18.10 -11.70 7.52
CA PHE A 6 18.65 -11.14 6.29
C PHE A 6 19.29 -9.78 6.60
N PHE A 7 20.55 -9.78 7.02
CA PHE A 7 21.35 -8.55 7.05
C PHE A 7 21.75 -8.19 5.62
N LEU A 8 21.43 -6.97 5.19
CA LEU A 8 22.18 -6.30 4.16
C LEU A 8 23.58 -6.03 4.73
N GLU A 9 24.63 -6.61 4.13
CA GLU A 9 25.99 -6.16 4.39
C GLU A 9 26.10 -4.69 3.94
N GLU A 10 26.51 -3.80 4.85
CA GLU A 10 26.59 -2.34 4.70
C GLU A 10 27.57 -1.84 3.61
N LYS A 11 28.09 -2.72 2.74
CA LYS A 11 29.30 -2.44 1.96
C LYS A 11 29.10 -1.76 0.60
N ASN A 12 27.89 -1.52 0.12
CA ASN A 12 27.68 -0.96 -1.23
C ASN A 12 26.69 0.21 -1.29
N ILE A 13 26.92 1.24 -0.46
CA ILE A 13 26.28 2.55 -0.65
C ILE A 13 27.26 3.44 -1.44
N PRO A 14 26.97 3.84 -2.69
CA PRO A 14 27.82 4.78 -3.42
C PRO A 14 27.86 6.14 -2.71
N PRO A 15 29.01 6.84 -2.73
CA PRO A 15 29.16 8.11 -2.00
C PRO A 15 28.23 9.18 -2.58
N ILE A 16 27.35 9.70 -1.72
CA ILE A 16 26.48 10.84 -2.03
C ILE A 16 27.36 12.04 -2.37
N LYS A 17 27.26 12.55 -3.61
CA LYS A 17 27.84 13.84 -4.01
C LYS A 17 27.26 14.94 -3.10
N LYS A 18 28.16 15.64 -2.38
CA LYS A 18 27.81 16.71 -1.44
C LYS A 18 27.23 17.90 -2.21
N SER A 19 25.92 18.13 -2.11
CA SER A 19 25.32 19.43 -2.41
C SER A 19 25.27 20.27 -1.13
N ASN A 20 25.75 21.51 -1.21
CA ASN A 20 25.81 22.47 -0.11
C ASN A 20 24.42 22.99 0.29
N LYS A 21 23.61 22.16 0.96
CA LYS A 21 22.49 22.60 1.78
C LYS A 21 22.79 22.24 3.23
N ARG A 22 22.69 23.22 4.14
CA ARG A 22 22.87 23.05 5.59
C ARG A 22 22.10 21.79 6.06
N ARG A 23 22.82 20.70 6.31
CA ARG A 23 22.27 19.48 6.90
C ARG A 23 22.03 19.75 8.39
N LEU A 24 20.82 20.16 8.73
CA LEU A 24 20.34 20.06 10.10
C LEU A 24 20.11 18.57 10.40
N THR A 25 20.85 18.05 11.36
CA THR A 25 20.82 16.64 11.76
C THR A 25 19.50 16.36 12.47
N VAL A 26 18.56 15.68 11.80
CA VAL A 26 17.36 15.14 12.46
C VAL A 26 17.84 14.13 13.51
N LYS A 27 17.53 14.37 14.79
CA LYS A 27 17.90 13.41 15.85
C LYS A 27 17.11 12.12 15.62
N LYS A 28 17.84 11.01 15.48
CA LYS A 28 17.25 9.68 15.34
C LYS A 28 16.41 9.38 16.59
N PRO A 29 15.17 8.88 16.45
CA PRO A 29 14.42 8.42 17.61
C PRO A 29 15.12 7.20 18.22
N GLU A 30 15.38 7.25 19.52
CA GLU A 30 16.01 6.17 20.28
C GLU A 30 14.98 5.47 21.19
N GLY A 31 15.26 4.21 21.53
CA GLY A 31 14.43 3.42 22.43
C GLY A 31 13.28 2.68 21.74
N LYS A 32 12.21 2.45 22.49
CA LYS A 32 11.05 1.66 22.03
C LYS A 32 10.18 2.47 21.07
N VAL A 33 9.71 1.82 20.00
CA VAL A 33 8.74 2.41 19.06
C VAL A 33 7.50 2.83 19.85
N LEU A 34 7.15 4.10 19.74
CA LEU A 34 5.99 4.67 20.42
C LEU A 34 4.79 4.60 19.49
N LEU A 35 3.74 3.93 19.94
CA LEU A 35 2.42 3.93 19.30
C LEU A 35 1.52 4.93 20.04
N LYS A 36 0.37 5.29 19.47
CA LYS A 36 -0.63 6.10 20.19
C LYS A 36 -1.25 5.34 21.35
N SER A 37 -2.12 6.02 22.10
CA SER A 37 -2.95 5.43 23.15
C SER A 37 -3.55 4.08 22.72
N ASN A 38 -3.60 3.15 23.67
CA ASN A 38 -4.02 1.76 23.46
C ASN A 38 -3.19 1.00 22.41
N ASN A 39 -1.88 1.32 22.30
CA ASN A 39 -0.95 0.68 21.36
C ASN A 39 -1.46 0.71 19.91
N THR A 40 -2.01 1.86 19.49
CA THR A 40 -2.64 2.00 18.19
C THR A 40 -1.68 2.57 17.16
N LEU A 41 -1.51 1.86 16.05
CA LEU A 41 -0.87 2.39 14.85
C LEU A 41 -1.90 3.21 14.07
N SER A 42 -1.71 4.53 14.06
CA SER A 42 -2.64 5.48 13.44
C SER A 42 -2.40 5.63 11.95
N ILE A 43 -3.49 5.81 11.20
CA ILE A 43 -3.44 6.13 9.77
C ILE A 43 -3.22 7.63 9.63
N TYR A 44 -2.28 8.01 8.76
CA TYR A 44 -2.09 9.39 8.35
C TYR A 44 -2.18 9.51 6.83
N PRO A 45 -2.73 10.62 6.31
CA PRO A 45 -2.77 10.85 4.89
C PRO A 45 -1.37 11.07 4.34
N LEU A 46 -1.06 10.35 3.27
CA LEU A 46 0.19 10.52 2.55
C LEU A 46 0.06 11.68 1.56
N THR A 47 0.72 12.81 1.82
CA THR A 47 0.70 13.97 0.91
C THR A 47 1.13 13.59 -0.50
N ARG A 48 2.29 12.93 -0.60
CA ARG A 48 2.84 12.35 -1.83
C ARG A 48 4.01 11.43 -1.49
N ARG A 49 4.05 10.26 -2.13
CA ARG A 49 5.22 9.38 -2.16
C ARG A 49 5.36 8.76 -3.54
N VAL A 50 6.59 8.53 -3.97
CA VAL A 50 6.85 7.75 -5.18
C VAL A 50 7.63 6.52 -4.76
N TYR A 51 7.18 5.37 -5.21
CA TYR A 51 7.86 4.10 -4.99
C TYR A 51 8.38 3.56 -6.31
N ARG A 52 9.55 2.91 -6.26
CA ARG A 52 10.01 2.01 -7.30
C ARG A 52 9.75 0.58 -6.87
N VAL A 53 8.95 -0.13 -7.66
CA VAL A 53 8.58 -1.51 -7.44
C VAL A 53 9.36 -2.38 -8.42
N ALA A 54 9.93 -3.48 -7.93
CA ALA A 54 10.52 -4.53 -8.75
C ALA A 54 10.03 -5.88 -8.25
N ILE A 55 9.45 -6.66 -9.16
CA ILE A 55 8.94 -8.00 -8.94
C ILE A 55 9.82 -8.95 -9.75
N GLN A 56 10.40 -9.95 -9.09
CA GLN A 56 11.21 -11.00 -9.70
C GLN A 56 10.43 -12.32 -9.62
N PHE A 57 10.20 -12.95 -10.76
CA PHE A 57 9.63 -14.27 -10.93
C PHE A 57 10.78 -15.25 -11.14
N LEU A 58 11.18 -15.95 -10.08
CA LEU A 58 12.45 -16.68 -10.03
C LEU A 58 12.41 -17.96 -10.89
N VAL A 59 11.23 -18.57 -11.02
CA VAL A 59 11.06 -19.81 -11.81
C VAL A 59 11.07 -19.49 -13.31
N GLU A 60 10.37 -18.43 -13.70
CA GLU A 60 10.30 -17.94 -15.09
C GLU A 60 11.55 -17.17 -15.51
N LYS A 61 12.42 -16.82 -14.55
CA LYS A 61 13.60 -15.95 -14.74
C LYS A 61 13.22 -14.62 -15.39
N GLN A 62 12.11 -14.05 -14.92
CA GLN A 62 11.59 -12.77 -15.40
C GLN A 62 11.52 -11.75 -14.28
N SER A 63 11.60 -10.48 -14.62
CA SER A 63 11.42 -9.37 -13.72
C SER A 63 10.66 -8.23 -14.37
N VAL A 64 9.75 -7.66 -13.60
CA VAL A 64 8.95 -6.51 -13.98
C VAL A 64 9.17 -5.42 -12.95
N GLY A 65 9.47 -4.22 -13.42
CA GLY A 65 9.62 -3.03 -12.59
C GLY A 65 8.66 -1.93 -13.02
N TYR A 66 8.29 -1.07 -12.09
CA TYR A 66 7.60 0.18 -12.40
C TYR A 66 7.77 1.20 -11.28
N GLU A 67 7.40 2.44 -11.56
CA GLU A 67 7.24 3.47 -10.54
C GLU A 67 5.77 3.74 -10.27
N ILE A 68 5.44 3.98 -9.01
CA ILE A 68 4.07 4.30 -8.60
C ILE A 68 4.05 5.49 -7.65
N LYS A 69 3.32 6.52 -8.06
CA LYS A 69 3.05 7.70 -7.24
C LYS A 69 1.77 7.48 -6.45
N VAL A 70 1.85 7.76 -5.16
CA VAL A 70 0.80 7.51 -4.19
C VAL A 70 0.50 8.81 -3.45
N ARG A 71 -0.79 9.14 -3.35
CA ARG A 71 -1.30 10.26 -2.58
C ARG A 71 -2.59 9.83 -1.89
N SER A 72 -2.79 10.26 -0.66
CA SER A 72 -3.94 9.82 0.11
C SER A 72 -4.63 10.99 0.79
N LYS A 73 -5.95 10.88 0.92
CA LYS A 73 -6.80 11.83 1.63
C LYS A 73 -7.61 11.08 2.69
N THR A 74 -7.62 11.62 3.89
CA THR A 74 -8.43 11.09 5.00
C THR A 74 -9.92 11.23 4.65
N LEU A 75 -10.66 10.13 4.76
CA LEU A 75 -12.13 10.15 4.71
C LEU A 75 -12.73 10.11 6.12
N SER A 76 -12.15 9.28 6.98
CA SER A 76 -12.48 9.20 8.40
C SER A 76 -11.25 8.77 9.20
N THR A 77 -11.36 8.65 10.51
CA THR A 77 -10.29 8.18 11.40
C THR A 77 -9.74 6.79 11.03
N ARG A 78 -10.56 5.96 10.36
CA ARG A 78 -10.24 4.57 10.00
C ARG A 78 -10.33 4.28 8.51
N SER A 79 -10.60 5.29 7.69
CA SER A 79 -10.74 5.14 6.24
C SER A 79 -9.97 6.21 5.48
N ILE A 80 -9.26 5.76 4.44
CA ILE A 80 -8.46 6.63 3.58
C ILE A 80 -8.80 6.36 2.12
N ASN A 81 -8.87 7.42 1.31
CA ASN A 81 -8.89 7.30 -0.14
C ASN A 81 -7.49 7.54 -0.68
N THR A 82 -6.91 6.54 -1.33
CA THR A 82 -5.56 6.61 -1.89
C THR A 82 -5.63 6.58 -3.41
N GLU A 83 -5.08 7.61 -4.03
CA GLU A 83 -4.83 7.72 -5.45
C GLU A 83 -3.46 7.12 -5.79
N TYR A 84 -3.46 6.24 -6.79
CA TYR A 84 -2.29 5.59 -7.33
C TYR A 84 -2.13 5.97 -8.79
N GLN A 85 -0.89 6.26 -9.19
CA GLN A 85 -0.53 6.54 -10.58
C GLN A 85 0.74 5.74 -10.91
N LYS A 86 0.60 4.65 -11.68
CA LYS A 86 1.74 3.89 -12.20
C LYS A 86 2.32 4.55 -13.44
N LYS A 87 3.64 4.54 -13.56
CA LYS A 87 4.44 5.06 -14.68
C LYS A 87 5.77 4.31 -14.77
N TYR A 88 6.51 4.55 -15.86
CA TYR A 88 7.89 4.07 -16.08
C TYR A 88 8.03 2.56 -15.85
N PHE A 89 7.54 1.77 -16.80
CA PHE A 89 7.61 0.32 -16.74
C PHE A 89 8.97 -0.19 -17.23
N PHE A 90 9.42 -1.30 -16.65
CA PHE A 90 10.66 -1.98 -16.97
C PHE A 90 10.42 -3.49 -17.04
N ILE A 91 11.03 -4.17 -18.01
CA ILE A 91 11.11 -5.63 -18.08
C ILE A 91 12.59 -6.00 -18.19
N GLU A 92 13.07 -6.87 -17.29
CA GLU A 92 14.50 -7.16 -17.14
C GLU A 92 15.38 -5.90 -17.02
N GLY A 93 14.88 -4.89 -16.30
CA GLY A 93 15.57 -3.61 -16.12
C GLY A 93 15.66 -2.72 -17.36
N LYS A 94 14.99 -3.09 -18.46
CA LYS A 94 14.96 -2.31 -19.71
C LYS A 94 13.57 -1.77 -19.99
N THR A 95 13.50 -0.66 -20.71
CA THR A 95 12.22 -0.15 -21.24
C THR A 95 11.59 -1.20 -22.14
N PRO A 96 10.30 -1.54 -21.97
CA PRO A 96 9.64 -2.53 -22.80
C PRO A 96 9.58 -2.10 -24.27
N GLN A 97 10.01 -3.00 -25.16
CA GLN A 97 10.06 -2.75 -26.60
C GLN A 97 9.14 -3.67 -27.41
N ARG A 98 8.64 -4.76 -26.81
CA ARG A 98 7.73 -5.67 -27.52
C ARG A 98 6.38 -4.98 -27.68
N THR A 99 5.75 -5.14 -28.83
CA THR A 99 4.45 -4.54 -29.14
C THR A 99 3.39 -4.91 -28.11
N VAL A 100 3.40 -6.15 -27.61
CA VAL A 100 2.48 -6.62 -26.57
C VAL A 100 2.69 -5.90 -25.23
N ASP A 101 3.93 -5.58 -24.87
CA ASP A 101 4.23 -4.85 -23.64
C ASP A 101 3.81 -3.38 -23.78
N GLN A 102 4.04 -2.78 -24.96
CA GLN A 102 3.61 -1.42 -25.26
C GLN A 102 2.09 -1.28 -25.24
N LEU A 103 1.36 -2.27 -25.77
CA LEU A 103 -0.10 -2.33 -25.67
C LEU A 103 -0.54 -2.38 -24.19
N ALA A 104 0.07 -3.24 -23.37
CA ALA A 104 -0.26 -3.34 -21.95
C ALA A 104 -0.01 -2.01 -21.22
N ILE A 105 1.09 -1.31 -21.53
CA ILE A 105 1.40 0.01 -20.98
C ILE A 105 0.36 1.05 -21.41
N ALA A 106 0.03 1.11 -22.70
CA ALA A 106 -0.96 2.06 -23.22
C ALA A 106 -2.35 1.85 -22.57
N CYS A 107 -2.77 0.60 -22.41
CA CYS A 107 -3.98 0.25 -21.67
C CYS A 107 -3.90 0.70 -20.21
N ALA A 108 -2.78 0.42 -19.52
CA ALA A 108 -2.59 0.82 -18.13
C ALA A 108 -2.67 2.34 -17.97
N GLU A 109 -2.02 3.12 -18.84
CA GLU A 109 -2.02 4.58 -18.78
C GLU A 109 -3.42 5.20 -18.83
N ILE A 110 -4.33 4.61 -19.60
CA ILE A 110 -5.74 5.03 -19.67
C ILE A 110 -6.49 4.71 -18.36
N LEU A 111 -6.18 3.57 -17.73
CA LEU A 111 -6.82 3.13 -16.48
C LEU A 111 -6.39 3.97 -15.27
N TYR A 112 -5.20 4.56 -15.30
CA TYR A 112 -4.70 5.41 -14.21
C TYR A 112 -5.17 6.88 -14.35
N PRO A 113 -5.31 7.62 -13.24
CA PRO A 113 -5.11 7.20 -11.86
C PRO A 113 -6.24 6.32 -11.32
N ILE A 114 -5.90 5.42 -10.40
CA ILE A 114 -6.86 4.56 -9.69
C ILE A 114 -6.98 5.08 -8.26
N GLN A 115 -8.21 5.27 -7.78
CA GLN A 115 -8.48 5.67 -6.40
C GLN A 115 -9.11 4.52 -5.62
N ILE A 116 -8.43 4.08 -4.56
CA ILE A 116 -8.86 2.97 -3.70
C ILE A 116 -9.14 3.51 -2.30
N ILE A 117 -10.37 3.32 -1.84
CA ILE A 117 -10.76 3.50 -0.46
C ILE A 117 -10.42 2.22 0.30
N VAL A 118 -9.70 2.36 1.41
CA VAL A 118 -9.43 1.27 2.36
C VAL A 118 -10.03 1.64 3.70
N ASN A 119 -10.92 0.79 4.22
CA ASN A 119 -11.39 0.82 5.60
C ASN A 119 -10.55 -0.16 6.41
N TYR A 120 -9.82 0.35 7.41
CA TYR A 120 -8.88 -0.46 8.19
C TYR A 120 -9.52 -1.21 9.36
N ASP A 121 -10.76 -0.88 9.74
CA ASP A 121 -11.52 -1.63 10.75
C ASP A 121 -12.06 -2.93 10.14
N THR A 122 -12.62 -2.85 8.94
CA THR A 122 -13.23 -4.01 8.26
C THR A 122 -12.28 -4.71 7.29
N GLY A 123 -11.20 -4.04 6.87
CA GLY A 123 -10.34 -4.46 5.76
C GLY A 123 -10.97 -4.33 4.38
N GLY A 124 -12.17 -3.75 4.31
CA GLY A 124 -12.92 -3.50 3.08
C GLY A 124 -12.19 -2.54 2.16
N LYS A 125 -12.29 -2.80 0.85
CA LYS A 125 -11.64 -2.01 -0.20
C LYS A 125 -12.68 -1.68 -1.27
N GLN A 126 -12.60 -0.48 -1.84
CA GLN A 126 -13.50 -0.03 -2.90
C GLN A 126 -12.75 0.88 -3.88
N ILE A 127 -13.09 0.83 -5.17
CA ILE A 127 -12.58 1.78 -6.16
C ILE A 127 -13.55 2.96 -6.26
N SER A 128 -13.12 4.15 -5.85
CA SER A 128 -14.01 5.33 -5.78
C SER A 128 -14.24 6.00 -7.12
N ASN A 129 -13.31 5.83 -8.07
CA ASN A 129 -13.37 6.47 -9.39
C ASN A 129 -13.67 5.50 -10.55
N HIS A 130 -14.29 4.34 -10.27
CA HIS A 130 -14.58 3.29 -11.27
C HIS A 130 -15.31 3.83 -12.52
N LYS A 131 -16.35 4.65 -12.32
CA LYS A 131 -17.11 5.25 -13.43
C LYS A 131 -16.23 6.11 -14.35
N GLN A 132 -15.30 6.88 -13.77
CA GLN A 132 -14.38 7.72 -14.52
C GLN A 132 -13.36 6.88 -15.30
N ILE A 133 -12.83 5.82 -14.69
CA ILE A 133 -11.91 4.88 -15.34
C ILE A 133 -12.60 4.24 -16.56
N ARG A 134 -13.82 3.73 -16.37
CA ARG A 134 -14.60 3.13 -17.46
C ARG A 134 -14.82 4.11 -18.61
N GLN A 135 -15.25 5.34 -18.30
CA GLN A 135 -15.46 6.38 -19.32
C GLN A 135 -14.16 6.72 -20.08
N LYS A 136 -13.03 6.87 -19.37
CA LYS A 136 -11.73 7.11 -20.00
C LYS A 136 -11.32 5.96 -20.92
N PHE A 137 -11.56 4.72 -20.49
CA PHE A 137 -11.26 3.54 -21.30
C PHE A 137 -12.10 3.50 -22.58
N GLU A 138 -13.40 3.74 -22.47
CA GLU A 138 -14.30 3.84 -23.63
C GLU A 138 -13.88 4.96 -24.60
N GLN A 139 -13.43 6.11 -24.07
CA GLN A 139 -12.95 7.24 -24.88
C GLN A 139 -11.56 7.01 -25.51
N GLY A 140 -10.67 6.27 -24.84
CA GLY A 140 -9.33 5.95 -25.33
C GLY A 140 -9.28 4.78 -26.32
N LEU A 141 -10.32 3.94 -26.34
CA LEU A 141 -10.37 2.75 -27.18
C LEU A 141 -10.17 3.02 -28.69
N PRO A 142 -10.77 4.06 -29.31
CA PRO A 142 -10.55 4.35 -30.73
C PRO A 142 -9.09 4.66 -31.06
N GLU A 143 -8.34 5.26 -30.13
CA GLU A 143 -6.91 5.51 -30.32
C GLU A 143 -6.10 4.22 -30.27
N LEU A 144 -6.39 3.34 -29.30
CA LEU A 144 -5.77 2.02 -29.23
C LEU A 144 -6.03 1.19 -30.49
N GLN A 145 -7.26 1.21 -31.02
CA GLN A 145 -7.63 0.47 -32.24
C GLN A 145 -6.91 0.97 -33.50
N ARG A 146 -6.46 2.23 -33.53
CA ARG A 146 -5.64 2.75 -34.63
C ARG A 146 -4.21 2.21 -34.59
N ASN A 147 -3.66 2.07 -33.38
CA ASN A 147 -2.26 1.73 -33.16
C ASN A 147 -2.00 0.23 -32.98
N TYR A 148 -3.02 -0.54 -32.60
CA TYR A 148 -2.93 -1.97 -32.30
C TYR A 148 -4.05 -2.75 -32.98
N LYS A 149 -3.73 -3.94 -33.51
CA LYS A 149 -4.66 -4.83 -34.21
C LYS A 149 -4.30 -6.29 -33.95
N GLY A 150 -5.22 -7.19 -34.33
CA GLY A 150 -5.05 -8.63 -34.24
C GLY A 150 -5.71 -9.25 -33.02
N GLU A 151 -5.62 -10.58 -32.93
CA GLU A 151 -6.34 -11.36 -31.92
C GLU A 151 -5.90 -11.01 -30.49
N ILE A 152 -4.60 -10.86 -30.25
CA ILE A 152 -4.04 -10.50 -28.94
C ILE A 152 -4.60 -9.16 -28.46
N PHE A 153 -4.74 -8.18 -29.36
CA PHE A 153 -5.35 -6.89 -29.03
C PHE A 153 -6.81 -7.06 -28.62
N SER A 154 -7.60 -7.77 -29.44
CA SER A 154 -9.01 -8.02 -29.15
C SER A 154 -9.22 -8.72 -27.80
N GLN A 155 -8.38 -9.73 -27.49
CA GLN A 155 -8.41 -10.43 -26.21
C GLN A 155 -8.13 -9.48 -25.04
N TYR A 156 -7.08 -8.67 -25.14
CA TYR A 156 -6.71 -7.69 -24.11
C TYR A 156 -7.83 -6.69 -23.81
N ILE A 157 -8.44 -6.12 -24.86
CA ILE A 157 -9.53 -5.16 -24.69
C ILE A 157 -10.76 -5.85 -24.08
N GLN A 158 -11.09 -7.05 -24.52
CA GLN A 158 -12.22 -7.80 -24.00
C GLN A 158 -12.06 -8.10 -22.50
N GLU A 159 -10.87 -8.53 -22.06
CA GLU A 159 -10.57 -8.76 -20.64
C GLU A 159 -10.76 -7.49 -19.81
N ILE A 160 -10.21 -6.36 -20.26
CA ILE A 160 -10.35 -5.08 -19.54
C ILE A 160 -11.82 -4.64 -19.49
N GLN A 161 -12.57 -4.77 -20.58
CA GLN A 161 -13.99 -4.43 -20.61
C GLN A 161 -14.82 -5.31 -19.68
N GLN A 162 -14.53 -6.61 -19.62
CA GLN A 162 -15.18 -7.54 -18.70
C GLN A 162 -14.92 -7.14 -17.25
N ASP A 163 -13.68 -6.79 -16.92
CA ASP A 163 -13.33 -6.35 -15.57
C ASP A 163 -14.02 -5.02 -15.21
N LEU A 164 -14.03 -4.03 -16.13
CA LEU A 164 -14.70 -2.74 -15.93
C LEU A 164 -16.23 -2.80 -15.95
N ALA A 165 -16.83 -3.90 -16.40
CA ALA A 165 -18.28 -4.08 -16.37
C ALA A 165 -18.80 -4.21 -14.93
N ASN A 166 -18.00 -4.78 -14.02
CA ASN A 166 -18.37 -5.01 -12.64
C ASN A 166 -17.31 -4.43 -11.68
N PRO A 167 -17.63 -3.38 -10.90
CA PRO A 167 -16.69 -2.77 -9.95
C PRO A 167 -16.11 -3.75 -8.93
N GLY A 168 -16.90 -4.75 -8.51
CA GLY A 168 -16.51 -5.80 -7.59
C GLY A 168 -15.52 -6.80 -8.22
N GLN A 169 -15.68 -7.11 -9.51
CA GLN A 169 -14.70 -7.90 -10.24
C GLN A 169 -13.42 -7.09 -10.47
N PHE A 170 -13.54 -5.85 -10.95
CA PHE A 170 -12.39 -4.97 -11.20
C PHE A 170 -11.49 -4.84 -9.97
N ILE A 171 -12.08 -4.63 -8.79
CA ILE A 171 -11.28 -4.53 -7.56
C ILE A 171 -10.61 -5.85 -7.18
N GLN A 172 -11.26 -7.00 -7.40
CA GLN A 172 -10.65 -8.29 -7.13
C GLN A 172 -9.45 -8.52 -8.03
N GLN A 173 -9.58 -8.25 -9.33
CA GLN A 173 -8.49 -8.40 -10.28
C GLN A 173 -7.36 -7.42 -9.97
N LEU A 174 -7.68 -6.15 -9.76
CA LEU A 174 -6.68 -5.11 -9.50
C LEU A 174 -5.92 -5.34 -8.20
N ILE A 175 -6.62 -5.59 -7.08
CA ILE A 175 -5.98 -5.63 -5.77
C ILE A 175 -5.30 -6.96 -5.51
N TYR A 176 -5.93 -8.08 -5.90
CA TYR A 176 -5.41 -9.39 -5.53
C TYR A 176 -4.45 -9.96 -6.55
N ASN A 177 -4.49 -9.55 -7.83
CA ASN A 177 -3.50 -10.00 -8.81
C ASN A 177 -2.26 -9.11 -8.87
N ASP A 178 -2.30 -7.93 -8.24
CA ASP A 178 -1.16 -7.04 -8.16
C ASP A 178 -0.52 -7.09 -6.78
N LEU A 179 0.73 -7.55 -6.74
CA LEU A 179 1.46 -7.76 -5.50
C LEU A 179 1.67 -6.46 -4.71
N PHE A 180 1.88 -5.33 -5.40
CA PHE A 180 2.01 -4.04 -4.73
C PHE A 180 0.68 -3.63 -4.10
N PHE A 181 -0.44 -3.72 -4.82
CA PHE A 181 -1.74 -3.33 -4.25
C PHE A 181 -2.14 -4.23 -3.08
N ALA A 182 -1.95 -5.55 -3.19
CA ALA A 182 -2.26 -6.49 -2.11
C ALA A 182 -1.51 -6.15 -0.80
N LEU A 183 -0.24 -5.74 -0.92
CA LEU A 183 0.63 -5.46 0.22
C LEU A 183 0.49 -4.03 0.73
N HIS A 184 0.47 -3.02 -0.14
CA HIS A 184 0.33 -1.61 0.24
C HIS A 184 -1.05 -1.31 0.86
N THR A 185 -2.09 -2.08 0.49
CA THR A 185 -3.44 -1.97 1.09
C THR A 185 -3.70 -2.96 2.23
N HIS A 186 -2.66 -3.65 2.71
CA HIS A 186 -2.76 -4.53 3.87
C HIS A 186 -3.15 -3.72 5.13
N THR A 187 -3.95 -4.31 6.00
CA THR A 187 -4.54 -3.64 7.16
C THR A 187 -3.54 -3.45 8.31
N LEU A 188 -2.48 -2.67 8.11
CA LEU A 188 -1.45 -2.44 9.14
C LEU A 188 -1.95 -1.56 10.29
N TYR A 189 -2.80 -0.58 10.00
CA TYR A 189 -3.15 0.46 10.96
C TYR A 189 -4.33 0.04 11.85
N ARG A 190 -4.01 -0.43 13.06
CA ARG A 190 -4.97 -0.94 14.04
C ARG A 190 -4.40 -0.84 15.45
N SER A 191 -5.20 -1.21 16.44
CA SER A 191 -4.71 -1.42 17.80
C SER A 191 -4.00 -2.76 17.92
N TYR A 192 -2.85 -2.75 18.58
CA TYR A 192 -2.02 -3.94 18.81
C TYR A 192 -2.04 -4.31 20.31
N PRO A 193 -1.99 -5.61 20.64
CA PRO A 193 -1.78 -6.04 22.02
C PRO A 193 -0.37 -5.61 22.50
N GLN A 194 -0.11 -5.74 23.79
CA GLN A 194 1.22 -5.43 24.36
C GLN A 194 2.35 -6.25 23.73
N SER A 195 2.06 -7.49 23.28
CA SER A 195 3.00 -8.33 22.53
C SER A 195 3.35 -7.80 21.13
N ARG A 196 2.62 -6.78 20.65
CA ARG A 196 2.73 -6.19 19.30
C ARG A 196 2.56 -7.17 18.16
N GLU A 197 1.97 -8.32 18.44
CA GLU A 197 1.73 -9.40 17.49
C GLU A 197 0.23 -9.66 17.36
N VAL A 198 -0.29 -9.70 16.14
CA VAL A 198 -1.69 -9.97 15.84
C VAL A 198 -1.81 -11.00 14.73
N LYS A 199 -2.94 -11.72 14.70
CA LYS A 199 -3.29 -12.51 13.50
C LYS A 199 -3.71 -11.56 12.39
N SER A 200 -3.25 -11.84 11.17
CA SER A 200 -3.64 -11.10 9.98
C SER A 200 -3.79 -12.03 8.78
N LYS A 201 -4.43 -11.51 7.72
CA LYS A 201 -4.62 -12.20 6.47
C LYS A 201 -4.21 -11.31 5.29
N ILE A 202 -3.52 -11.89 4.32
CA ILE A 202 -3.19 -11.25 3.05
C ILE A 202 -3.72 -12.13 1.93
N LYS A 203 -4.55 -11.57 1.04
CA LYS A 203 -5.02 -12.26 -0.16
C LYS A 203 -4.23 -11.74 -1.36
N LEU A 204 -3.57 -12.64 -2.09
CA LEU A 204 -2.81 -12.30 -3.30
C LEU A 204 -2.70 -13.49 -4.24
N ARG A 205 -2.46 -13.21 -5.52
CA ARG A 205 -2.19 -14.22 -6.53
C ARG A 205 -0.75 -14.70 -6.48
N VAL A 206 -0.59 -16.02 -6.47
CA VAL A 206 0.71 -16.68 -6.54
C VAL A 206 0.98 -17.08 -7.99
N PRO A 207 2.22 -16.96 -8.51
CA PRO A 207 2.56 -17.45 -9.85
C PRO A 207 2.12 -18.91 -10.06
N LYS A 208 1.63 -19.23 -11.26
CA LYS A 208 1.09 -20.55 -11.65
C LYS A 208 -0.16 -21.02 -10.90
N VAL A 209 -0.71 -20.22 -10.00
CA VAL A 209 -2.03 -20.46 -9.39
C VAL A 209 -3.06 -19.60 -10.11
N SER A 210 -4.15 -20.22 -10.57
CA SER A 210 -5.19 -19.56 -11.36
C SER A 210 -6.06 -18.60 -10.56
N TYR A 211 -6.06 -18.70 -9.22
CA TYR A 211 -6.86 -17.89 -8.31
C TYR A 211 -6.01 -17.33 -7.14
N PRO A 212 -6.42 -16.22 -6.51
CA PRO A 212 -5.70 -15.69 -5.35
C PRO A 212 -5.80 -16.60 -4.12
N LEU A 213 -4.68 -16.76 -3.42
CA LEU A 213 -4.60 -17.48 -2.15
C LEU A 213 -4.75 -16.50 -0.98
N THR A 214 -5.31 -16.97 0.14
CA THR A 214 -5.41 -16.20 1.39
C THR A 214 -4.40 -16.73 2.40
N PHE A 215 -3.31 -15.99 2.57
CA PHE A 215 -2.28 -16.27 3.56
C PHE A 215 -2.77 -15.84 4.94
N THR A 216 -2.84 -16.79 5.87
CA THR A 216 -3.17 -16.51 7.27
C THR A 216 -1.92 -16.62 8.11
N GLY A 217 -1.64 -15.62 8.94
CA GLY A 217 -0.35 -15.52 9.61
C GLY A 217 -0.31 -14.53 10.76
N LYS A 218 0.92 -14.26 11.20
CA LYS A 218 1.24 -13.33 12.27
C LYS A 218 1.80 -12.05 11.68
N LEU A 219 1.31 -10.92 12.18
CA LEU A 219 1.80 -9.58 11.89
C LEU A 219 2.39 -9.00 13.17
N LYS A 220 3.67 -8.62 13.17
CA LYS A 220 4.39 -8.18 14.36
C LYS A 220 5.11 -6.86 14.12
N ILE A 221 4.99 -5.91 15.05
CA ILE A 221 5.77 -4.65 15.04
C ILE A 221 7.04 -4.86 15.85
N ASP A 222 8.17 -4.44 15.31
CA ASP A 222 9.44 -4.45 16.05
C ASP A 222 9.41 -3.48 17.23
N GLU A 223 10.18 -3.81 18.27
CA GLU A 223 10.18 -3.02 19.51
C GLU A 223 10.96 -1.72 19.36
N THR A 224 11.97 -1.68 18.50
CA THR A 224 12.92 -0.58 18.38
C THR A 224 12.90 0.08 17.01
N TYR A 225 13.31 1.34 16.97
CA TYR A 225 13.50 2.05 15.71
C TYR A 225 14.69 1.47 14.94
N ASN A 226 14.54 1.35 13.63
CA ASN A 226 15.59 0.85 12.74
C ASN A 226 16.61 1.95 12.35
N SER A 227 17.70 1.55 11.68
CA SER A 227 18.75 2.47 11.21
C SER A 227 18.26 3.48 10.18
N MET A 228 17.12 3.20 9.52
CA MET A 228 16.53 4.05 8.49
C MET A 228 15.52 5.07 9.03
N ILE A 229 15.58 5.38 10.33
CA ILE A 229 14.72 6.39 10.95
C ILE A 229 13.24 5.99 10.75
N GLY A 230 12.91 4.79 11.22
CA GLY A 230 11.62 4.14 11.03
C GLY A 230 11.50 2.94 11.95
N PHE A 231 10.56 2.05 11.68
CA PHE A 231 10.45 0.76 12.37
C PHE A 231 9.88 -0.29 11.43
N TYR A 232 10.14 -1.55 11.72
CA TYR A 232 9.64 -2.64 10.88
C TYR A 232 8.34 -3.23 11.39
N ILE A 233 7.52 -3.68 10.45
CA ILE A 233 6.41 -4.58 10.70
C ILE A 233 6.62 -5.83 9.83
N HIS A 234 6.56 -7.01 10.43
CA HIS A 234 6.78 -8.28 9.77
C HIS A 234 5.48 -9.08 9.67
N PHE A 235 5.17 -9.57 8.48
CA PHE A 235 4.12 -10.56 8.27
C PHE A 235 4.75 -11.90 7.87
N GLN A 236 4.33 -12.97 8.52
CA GLN A 236 4.63 -14.34 8.09
C GLN A 236 3.35 -15.17 8.14
N GLY A 237 2.97 -15.74 7.00
CA GLY A 237 1.75 -16.54 6.88
C GLY A 237 1.86 -17.66 5.87
N THR A 238 0.92 -18.59 5.94
CA THR A 238 0.82 -19.73 5.03
C THR A 238 -0.53 -19.76 4.32
N ALA A 239 -0.55 -20.35 3.13
CA ALA A 239 -1.76 -20.67 2.40
C ALA A 239 -1.62 -22.05 1.74
N THR A 240 -2.73 -22.74 1.56
CA THR A 240 -2.78 -24.04 0.87
C THR A 240 -3.68 -23.90 -0.35
N SER A 241 -3.22 -24.37 -1.52
CA SER A 241 -4.08 -24.44 -2.71
C SER A 241 -5.08 -25.59 -2.62
N LEU A 242 -6.01 -25.64 -3.57
CA LEU A 242 -6.98 -26.73 -3.70
C LEU A 242 -6.31 -28.07 -4.01
N SER A 243 -5.11 -28.05 -4.62
CA SER A 243 -4.29 -29.24 -4.86
C SER A 243 -3.51 -29.71 -3.62
N GLY A 244 -3.66 -29.06 -2.46
CA GLY A 244 -2.90 -29.38 -1.25
C GLY A 244 -1.49 -28.79 -1.18
N GLN A 245 -1.03 -28.10 -2.22
CA GLN A 245 0.28 -27.44 -2.23
C GLN A 245 0.31 -26.28 -1.23
N VAL A 246 1.33 -26.27 -0.36
CA VAL A 246 1.49 -25.24 0.67
C VAL A 246 2.45 -24.15 0.19
N TYR A 247 2.10 -22.91 0.52
CA TYR A 247 2.84 -21.69 0.21
C TYR A 247 3.11 -20.90 1.49
N GLU A 248 4.25 -20.22 1.51
CA GLU A 248 4.63 -19.26 2.55
C GLU A 248 4.73 -17.86 1.94
N LEU A 249 4.26 -16.87 2.70
CA LEU A 249 4.45 -15.46 2.41
C LEU A 249 5.18 -14.81 3.58
N PHE A 250 6.32 -14.21 3.28
CA PHE A 250 7.03 -13.30 4.18
C PHE A 250 6.91 -11.88 3.63
N VAL A 251 6.61 -10.91 4.50
CA VAL A 251 6.59 -9.49 4.16
C VAL A 251 7.22 -8.67 5.27
N GLU A 252 8.12 -7.77 4.92
CA GLU A 252 8.67 -6.76 5.80
C GLU A 252 8.23 -5.38 5.29
N TYR A 253 7.62 -4.60 6.18
CA TYR A 253 7.25 -3.21 5.93
C TYR A 253 8.19 -2.31 6.74
N ASN A 254 8.88 -1.39 6.08
CA ASN A 254 9.60 -0.31 6.76
C ASN A 254 8.67 0.90 6.87
N MET A 255 8.32 1.29 8.09
CA MET A 255 7.40 2.40 8.36
C MET A 255 8.18 3.68 8.67
N ASP A 256 7.66 4.82 8.25
CA ASP A 256 8.16 6.14 8.66
C ASP A 256 7.81 6.38 10.14
N TYR A 257 8.72 6.95 10.93
CA TYR A 257 8.47 7.20 12.35
C TYR A 257 7.62 8.45 12.61
N ILE A 258 7.54 9.39 11.65
CA ILE A 258 6.80 10.64 11.79
C ILE A 258 5.32 10.41 11.50
N ASP A 259 5.03 9.88 10.30
CA ASP A 259 3.67 9.77 9.78
C ASP A 259 3.17 8.32 9.71
N TYR A 260 3.96 7.35 10.18
CA TYR A 260 3.62 5.92 10.17
C TYR A 260 3.27 5.37 8.79
N THR A 261 3.60 6.05 7.70
CA THR A 261 3.32 5.56 6.35
C THR A 261 4.41 4.62 5.87
N VAL A 262 4.06 3.65 5.03
CA VAL A 262 4.97 2.63 4.49
C VAL A 262 6.04 3.27 3.62
N LYS A 263 7.32 3.18 3.98
CA LYS A 263 8.46 3.63 3.16
C LYS A 263 8.86 2.55 2.18
N ASP A 264 9.05 1.34 2.68
CA ASP A 264 9.54 0.21 1.89
C ASP A 264 8.72 -1.05 2.17
N ILE A 265 8.62 -1.92 1.17
CA ILE A 265 8.02 -3.26 1.30
C ILE A 265 8.97 -4.26 0.66
N LEU A 266 9.36 -5.28 1.41
CA LEU A 266 10.03 -6.47 0.90
C LEU A 266 9.09 -7.65 1.07
N ALA A 267 8.90 -8.45 0.03
CA ALA A 267 8.05 -9.63 0.09
C ALA A 267 8.67 -10.81 -0.63
N GLU A 268 8.42 -12.00 -0.10
CA GLU A 268 8.88 -13.27 -0.68
C GLU A 268 7.77 -14.30 -0.60
N VAL A 269 7.46 -14.92 -1.73
CA VAL A 269 6.50 -16.03 -1.85
C VAL A 269 7.27 -17.31 -2.13
N LYS A 270 7.08 -18.32 -1.28
CA LYS A 270 7.71 -19.64 -1.41
C LYS A 270 6.65 -20.72 -1.55
N THR A 271 6.99 -21.79 -2.25
CA THR A 271 6.25 -23.05 -2.22
C THR A 271 7.03 -24.06 -1.40
N ILE A 272 6.34 -24.90 -0.64
CA ILE A 272 6.92 -25.96 0.19
C ILE A 272 6.69 -27.29 -0.51
N THR A 273 7.73 -27.89 -1.11
CA THR A 273 7.67 -29.28 -1.58
C THR A 273 8.18 -30.21 -0.49
N GLU A 274 7.95 -31.52 -0.64
CA GLU A 274 8.37 -32.55 0.34
C GLU A 274 9.88 -32.49 0.66
N GLU A 275 10.68 -32.03 -0.30
CA GLU A 275 12.14 -32.02 -0.19
C GLU A 275 12.76 -30.63 0.01
N ASN A 276 12.06 -29.53 -0.32
CA ASN A 276 12.66 -28.18 -0.26
C ASN A 276 11.65 -27.01 -0.24
N LYS A 277 12.13 -25.84 0.17
CA LYS A 277 11.43 -24.55 -0.03
C LYS A 277 11.94 -23.87 -1.28
N VAL A 278 11.07 -23.68 -2.27
CA VAL A 278 11.42 -23.00 -3.53
C VAL A 278 10.80 -21.60 -3.52
N THR A 279 11.63 -20.59 -3.76
CA THR A 279 11.15 -19.21 -3.88
C THR A 279 10.58 -18.99 -5.27
N LEU A 280 9.30 -18.61 -5.33
CA LEU A 280 8.58 -18.36 -6.58
C LEU A 280 8.74 -16.91 -7.03
N CYS A 281 8.55 -15.98 -6.10
CA CYS A 281 8.52 -14.56 -6.39
C CYS A 281 9.11 -13.74 -5.25
N LYS A 282 9.83 -12.67 -5.61
CA LYS A 282 10.29 -11.63 -4.70
C LYS A 282 9.77 -10.28 -5.17
N MET A 283 9.26 -9.48 -4.25
CA MET A 283 8.96 -8.07 -4.51
C MET A 283 9.82 -7.19 -3.64
N THR A 284 10.37 -6.15 -4.25
CA THR A 284 10.94 -5.01 -3.55
C THR A 284 10.16 -3.77 -3.96
N CYS A 285 9.86 -2.93 -2.99
CA CYS A 285 9.22 -1.65 -3.18
C CYS A 285 9.97 -0.67 -2.30
N TYR A 286 10.67 0.28 -2.92
CA TYR A 286 11.43 1.29 -2.19
C TYR A 286 10.91 2.67 -2.50
N GLN A 287 10.82 3.50 -1.46
CA GLN A 287 10.52 4.90 -1.64
C GLN A 287 11.69 5.63 -2.34
N LEU A 288 11.37 6.39 -3.39
CA LEU A 288 12.30 7.28 -4.07
C LEU A 288 12.46 8.58 -3.27
N ARG A 289 13.44 8.59 -2.36
CA ARG A 289 13.68 9.66 -1.38
C ARG A 289 14.03 11.02 -2.01
N GLU A 290 14.52 11.02 -3.24
CA GLU A 290 14.85 12.24 -3.99
C GLU A 290 13.60 13.06 -4.40
N GLU A 291 12.44 12.42 -4.43
CA GLU A 291 11.16 13.08 -4.75
C GLU A 291 10.39 13.58 -3.51
N GLU A 292 11.02 13.59 -2.33
CA GLU A 292 10.36 13.97 -1.08
C GLU A 292 10.45 15.46 -0.74
N PRO A 293 9.42 16.00 -0.05
CA PRO A 293 9.59 17.20 0.76
C PRO A 293 10.60 16.93 1.88
N ALA A 294 11.38 17.94 2.26
CA ALA A 294 12.42 17.80 3.28
C ALA A 294 11.82 17.29 4.62
N PRO A 295 12.57 16.57 5.48
CA PRO A 295 12.05 16.04 6.75
C PRO A 295 11.35 17.10 7.63
N GLN A 296 11.89 18.31 7.67
CA GLN A 296 11.30 19.46 8.39
C GLN A 296 9.94 19.86 7.82
N GLU A 297 9.81 19.82 6.50
CA GLU A 297 8.55 20.10 5.82
C GLU A 297 7.52 19.00 6.10
N LYS A 298 7.95 17.72 6.18
CA LYS A 298 7.09 16.63 6.63
C LYS A 298 6.62 16.79 8.07
N GLU A 299 7.52 17.11 9.00
CA GLU A 299 7.18 17.36 10.40
C GLU A 299 6.19 18.53 10.52
N LEU A 300 6.40 19.61 9.75
CA LEU A 300 5.49 20.75 9.69
C LEU A 300 4.11 20.34 9.14
N GLN A 301 4.07 19.61 8.01
CA GLN A 301 2.83 19.10 7.44
C GLN A 301 2.08 18.18 8.41
N HIS A 302 2.81 17.32 9.13
CA HIS A 302 2.25 16.44 10.14
C HIS A 302 1.68 17.22 11.33
N ALA A 303 2.42 18.21 11.85
CA ALA A 303 1.96 19.07 12.93
C ALA A 303 0.70 19.86 12.53
N GLN A 304 0.70 20.44 11.33
CA GLN A 304 -0.47 21.14 10.77
C GLN A 304 -1.68 20.21 10.63
N TYR A 305 -1.47 18.97 10.18
CA TYR A 305 -2.53 17.97 10.13
C TYR A 305 -3.10 17.67 11.52
N LEU A 306 -2.25 17.41 12.51
CA LEU A 306 -2.69 17.13 13.89
C LEU A 306 -3.46 18.31 14.49
N GLN A 307 -3.01 19.54 14.25
CA GLN A 307 -3.71 20.74 14.70
C GLN A 307 -5.11 20.85 14.09
N LYS A 308 -5.21 20.63 12.77
CA LYS A 308 -6.49 20.67 12.05
C LYS A 308 -7.48 19.58 12.53
N GLN A 309 -6.99 18.42 12.96
CA GLN A 309 -7.86 17.39 13.55
C GLN A 309 -8.38 17.82 14.92
N LYS A 310 -7.53 18.40 15.76
CA LYS A 310 -7.96 18.92 17.08
C LYS A 310 -8.99 20.04 16.94
N GLU A 311 -8.79 20.97 16.01
CA GLU A 311 -9.75 22.05 15.73
C GLU A 311 -11.12 21.50 15.31
N LYS A 312 -11.14 20.46 14.47
CA LYS A 312 -12.38 19.77 14.10
C LYS A 312 -13.05 19.05 15.27
N GLU A 313 -12.29 18.35 16.10
CA GLU A 313 -12.82 17.68 17.30
C GLU A 313 -13.45 18.69 18.27
N ILE A 314 -12.81 19.84 18.47
CA ILE A 314 -13.35 20.94 19.28
C ILE A 314 -14.63 21.49 18.65
N GLU A 315 -14.64 21.75 17.34
CA GLU A 315 -15.82 22.23 16.64
C GLU A 315 -17.00 21.23 16.69
N GLU A 316 -16.73 19.94 16.54
CA GLU A 316 -17.73 18.87 16.67
C GLU A 316 -18.30 18.79 18.08
N GLU A 317 -17.44 18.86 19.11
CA GLU A 317 -17.86 18.89 20.51
C GLU A 317 -18.67 20.15 20.84
N GLU A 318 -18.24 21.33 20.39
CA GLU A 318 -19.00 22.58 20.54
C GLU A 318 -20.37 22.50 19.87
N ASN A 319 -20.43 21.94 18.65
CA ASN A 319 -21.68 21.70 17.94
C ASN A 319 -22.58 20.70 18.68
N TYR A 320 -22.01 19.63 19.24
CA TYR A 320 -22.74 18.66 20.05
C TYR A 320 -23.27 19.28 21.36
N GLN A 321 -22.46 20.07 22.06
CA GLN A 321 -22.88 20.81 23.25
C GLN A 321 -23.98 21.82 22.92
N LYS A 322 -23.87 22.52 21.78
CA LYS A 322 -24.92 23.43 21.28
C LYS A 322 -26.20 22.68 20.93
N TYR A 323 -26.08 21.48 20.35
CA TYR A 323 -27.21 20.58 20.11
C TYR A 323 -27.87 20.17 21.44
N LEU A 324 -27.11 19.70 22.43
CA LEU A 324 -27.63 19.35 23.76
C LEU A 324 -28.31 20.53 24.46
N ARG A 325 -27.73 21.74 24.39
CA ARG A 325 -28.34 22.97 24.92
C ARG A 325 -29.65 23.32 24.23
N LYS A 326 -29.77 23.09 22.91
CA LYS A 326 -31.02 23.27 22.16
C LYS A 326 -32.03 22.15 22.40
N LYS A 327 -31.56 20.95 22.75
CA LYS A 327 -32.37 19.77 23.05
C LYS A 327 -32.77 19.66 24.53
N ARG A 328 -32.38 20.62 25.39
CA ARG A 328 -33.10 20.90 26.65
C ARG A 328 -34.56 21.14 26.31
N SER A 329 -35.31 20.05 26.43
CA SER A 329 -36.65 19.87 25.89
C SER A 329 -37.65 20.44 26.88
N TRP A 330 -38.82 20.77 26.34
CA TRP A 330 -40.06 21.19 26.99
C TRP A 330 -40.37 20.56 28.38
N PHE A 331 -39.87 19.36 28.69
CA PHE A 331 -39.92 18.73 30.03
C PHE A 331 -39.18 19.52 31.14
N ASP A 332 -38.01 20.09 30.87
CA ASP A 332 -37.27 20.92 31.86
C ASP A 332 -38.04 22.23 32.17
N ARG A 333 -38.83 22.71 31.19
CA ARG A 333 -39.71 23.88 31.34
C ARG A 333 -41.03 23.59 32.05
N LEU A 334 -41.38 22.30 32.20
CA LEU A 334 -42.63 21.83 32.83
C LEU A 334 -42.44 21.50 34.32
N PHE A 335 -41.23 21.12 34.73
CA PHE A 335 -40.92 20.73 36.12
C PHE A 335 -40.02 21.72 36.87
N ASN A 336 -39.59 22.82 36.23
CA ASN A 336 -38.84 23.91 36.85
C ASN A 336 -37.67 23.43 37.75
N ILE A 337 -36.84 22.54 37.19
CA ILE A 337 -35.52 22.16 37.72
C ILE A 337 -34.44 22.67 36.78
#